data_AF-A0A8I1Q3Z3-F1
#
_entry.id   AF-A0A8I1Q3Z3-F1
#
_cell.length_a   1.000
_cell.length_b   1.000
_cell.length_c   1.000
_cell.angle_alpha   90.00
_cell.angle_beta   90.00
_cell.angle_gamma   90.00
#
_symmetry.space_group_name_H-M   'P 1'
#
loop_
_entity.id
_entity.type
_entity.pdbx_description
1 polymer ?
#
loop_
_entity_poly.entity_id
_entity_poly.type
_entity_poly.pdbx_seq_one_letter_code
_entity_poly.pdbx_strand_id
1 'polypeptide(L)'
;ASGAFASSYPDLLDPVVTFNVYVGDLGLNTGVPVSVYALDTSTLTQIAGRGTPTPALQLVPGTPVPLPDGLGTIELGPIPRFASLEIAADPTQTPTLIAAVAAMAGLALSLFVPRRRLWVRTATGRRGGTVLEVAGLARGDDPRLQPTVDTLAARLTPTPTPLRGGSDDPVP
;
A
#
# COMPACT_ATOMS: atom_id res chain seq x y z
N ALA A 1 3.97 -18.89 51.85
CA ALA A 1 4.26 -18.70 50.42
C ALA A 1 4.00 -20.02 49.69
N SER A 2 3.46 -19.98 48.48
CA SER A 2 2.96 -21.15 47.73
C SER A 2 4.07 -22.10 47.20
N GLY A 3 5.34 -21.66 47.24
CA GLY A 3 6.48 -22.41 46.71
C GLY A 3 6.56 -22.47 45.18
N ALA A 4 5.64 -21.80 44.48
CA ALA A 4 5.64 -21.74 43.01
C ALA A 4 6.40 -20.48 42.54
N PHE A 5 7.31 -20.65 41.59
CA PHE A 5 7.95 -19.53 40.91
C PHE A 5 6.95 -18.83 39.99
N ALA A 6 7.07 -17.52 39.88
CA ALA A 6 6.28 -16.70 38.97
C ALA A 6 7.20 -15.79 38.18
N SER A 7 6.91 -15.58 36.90
CA SER A 7 7.69 -14.64 36.09
C SER A 7 7.13 -13.22 36.20
N SER A 8 8.01 -12.24 36.39
CA SER A 8 7.70 -10.82 36.28
C SER A 8 8.03 -10.24 34.89
N TYR A 9 8.67 -11.02 34.01
CA TYR A 9 9.12 -10.57 32.69
C TYR A 9 8.81 -11.61 31.61
N PRO A 10 8.28 -11.22 30.44
CA PRO A 10 7.79 -12.18 29.45
C PRO A 10 8.90 -12.85 28.62
N ASP A 11 10.15 -12.37 28.68
CA ASP A 11 11.26 -12.95 27.91
C ASP A 11 11.96 -14.08 28.65
N LEU A 12 12.70 -14.90 27.91
CA LEU A 12 13.40 -16.09 28.41
C LEU A 12 14.77 -15.75 29.05
N LEU A 13 14.79 -14.84 30.03
CA LEU A 13 16.03 -14.48 30.74
C LEU A 13 16.46 -15.55 31.75
N ASP A 14 15.51 -16.00 32.59
CA ASP A 14 15.69 -17.09 33.56
C ASP A 14 14.47 -18.00 33.51
N PRO A 15 14.28 -18.76 32.41
CA PRO A 15 13.12 -19.59 32.22
C PRO A 15 13.17 -20.81 33.15
N VAL A 16 12.19 -20.89 34.04
CA VAL A 16 12.01 -22.00 34.97
C VAL A 16 10.58 -22.50 34.86
N VAL A 17 10.41 -23.82 34.82
CA VAL A 17 9.08 -24.42 34.92
C VAL A 17 9.03 -25.39 36.09
N THR A 18 8.01 -25.23 36.94
CA THR A 18 7.77 -26.13 38.06
C THR A 18 6.53 -26.97 37.88
N PHE A 19 6.62 -28.26 38.19
CA PHE A 19 5.51 -29.18 38.07
C PHE A 19 5.36 -30.07 39.31
N ASN A 20 4.12 -30.39 39.64
CA ASN A 20 3.78 -31.46 40.56
C ASN A 20 3.69 -32.77 39.77
N VAL A 21 4.17 -33.87 40.35
CA VAL A 21 4.17 -35.18 39.69
C VAL A 21 3.10 -36.05 40.34
N TYR A 22 2.26 -36.64 39.49
CA TYR A 22 1.19 -37.55 39.87
C TYR A 22 1.38 -38.90 39.17
N VAL A 23 1.00 -39.97 39.84
CA VAL A 23 1.05 -41.34 39.32
C VAL A 23 -0.33 -41.98 39.51
N GLY A 24 -0.81 -42.67 38.47
CA GLY A 24 -2.07 -43.40 38.49
C GLY A 24 -2.58 -43.67 37.08
N ASP A 25 -3.80 -44.21 37.00
CA ASP A 25 -4.49 -44.44 35.73
C ASP A 25 -5.14 -43.13 35.24
N LEU A 26 -4.80 -42.74 34.02
CA LEU A 26 -5.35 -41.55 33.35
C LEU A 26 -6.71 -41.80 32.70
N GLY A 27 -7.21 -43.04 32.72
CA GLY A 27 -8.52 -43.39 32.15
C GLY A 27 -8.55 -43.40 30.61
N LEU A 28 -7.39 -43.29 29.95
CA LEU A 28 -7.26 -43.20 28.49
C LEU A 28 -7.85 -44.41 27.75
N ASN A 29 -7.91 -45.56 28.42
CA ASN A 29 -8.36 -46.83 27.85
C ASN A 29 -9.85 -47.15 28.14
N THR A 30 -10.58 -46.24 28.77
CA THR A 30 -11.97 -46.47 29.22
C THR A 30 -13.02 -46.20 28.14
N GLY A 31 -12.64 -45.63 27.00
CA GLY A 31 -13.56 -45.18 25.95
C GLY A 31 -14.27 -43.86 26.27
N VAL A 32 -14.04 -43.28 27.45
CA VAL A 32 -14.50 -41.94 27.81
C VAL A 32 -13.47 -40.91 27.33
N PRO A 33 -13.87 -39.89 26.56
CA PRO A 33 -12.96 -38.82 26.15
C PRO A 33 -12.40 -38.08 27.36
N VAL A 34 -11.06 -37.92 27.41
CA VAL A 34 -10.37 -37.13 28.44
C VAL A 34 -9.76 -35.87 27.83
N SER A 35 -9.64 -34.81 28.63
CA SER A 35 -9.05 -33.56 28.19
C SER A 35 -7.52 -33.67 28.09
N VAL A 36 -6.95 -33.11 27.03
CA VAL A 36 -5.50 -32.97 26.86
C VAL A 36 -4.95 -31.74 27.60
N TYR A 37 -5.84 -30.78 27.92
CA TYR A 37 -5.46 -29.50 28.54
C TYR A 37 -5.72 -29.45 30.05
N ALA A 38 -6.56 -30.34 30.58
CA ALA A 38 -6.91 -30.38 31.99
C ALA A 38 -6.87 -31.83 32.48
N LEU A 39 -6.09 -32.07 33.53
CA LEU A 39 -5.96 -33.39 34.16
C LEU A 39 -6.81 -33.46 35.42
N ASP A 40 -7.71 -34.45 35.49
CA ASP A 40 -8.36 -34.81 36.75
C ASP A 40 -7.36 -35.58 37.62
N THR A 41 -7.10 -35.05 38.82
CA THR A 41 -6.12 -35.59 39.77
C THR A 41 -6.78 -36.30 40.95
N SER A 42 -8.12 -36.38 41.00
CA SER A 42 -8.87 -36.92 42.15
C SER A 42 -8.57 -38.39 42.45
N THR A 43 -8.22 -39.18 41.45
CA THR A 43 -7.86 -40.60 41.56
C THR A 43 -6.35 -40.85 41.50
N LEU A 44 -5.54 -39.79 41.28
CA LEU A 44 -4.11 -39.89 41.11
C LEU A 44 -3.38 -39.67 42.44
N THR A 45 -2.25 -40.35 42.61
CA THR A 45 -1.39 -40.17 43.78
C THR A 45 -0.31 -39.14 43.48
N GLN A 46 -0.25 -38.07 44.26
CA GLN A 46 0.83 -37.09 44.14
C GLN A 46 2.11 -37.62 44.78
N ILE A 47 3.21 -37.67 44.03
CA ILE A 47 4.51 -38.18 44.50
C ILE A 47 5.56 -37.07 44.68
N ALA A 48 5.38 -35.94 44.00
CA ALA A 48 6.21 -34.74 44.19
C ALA A 48 5.36 -33.47 44.04
N GLY A 49 5.55 -32.53 44.94
CA GLY A 49 4.87 -31.25 44.92
C GLY A 49 4.47 -30.73 46.29
N ARG A 50 3.52 -29.79 46.32
CA ARG A 50 3.09 -29.18 47.57
C ARG A 50 2.37 -30.22 48.44
N GLY A 51 2.81 -30.34 49.70
CA GLY A 51 2.17 -31.23 50.67
C GLY A 51 2.71 -32.66 50.66
N THR A 52 3.67 -32.98 49.78
CA THR A 52 4.40 -34.25 49.79
C THR A 52 5.79 -34.08 50.43
N PRO A 53 6.43 -35.17 50.90
CA PRO A 53 7.82 -35.14 51.38
C PRO A 53 8.81 -34.70 50.30
N THR A 54 8.51 -35.04 49.04
CA THR A 54 9.32 -34.67 47.87
C THR A 54 8.87 -33.31 47.33
N PRO A 55 9.77 -32.32 47.15
CA PRO A 55 9.42 -31.02 46.58
C PRO A 55 8.97 -31.15 45.11
N ALA A 56 8.29 -30.12 44.61
CA ALA A 56 7.93 -30.02 43.19
C ALA A 56 9.20 -30.08 42.32
N LEU A 57 9.08 -30.66 41.12
CA LEU A 57 10.17 -30.65 40.17
C LEU A 57 10.34 -29.27 39.56
N GLN A 58 11.60 -28.87 39.37
CA GLN A 58 11.98 -27.63 38.73
C GLN A 58 12.82 -27.96 37.50
N LEU A 59 12.37 -27.51 36.33
CA LEU A 59 13.08 -27.69 35.07
C LEU A 59 13.65 -26.37 34.59
N VAL A 60 14.94 -26.40 34.26
CA VAL A 60 15.66 -25.36 33.54
C VAL A 60 15.99 -25.93 32.15
N PRO A 61 15.88 -25.15 31.06
CA PRO A 61 16.15 -25.65 29.73
C PRO A 61 17.53 -26.32 29.61
N GLY A 62 17.58 -27.47 28.94
CA GLY A 62 18.82 -28.22 28.71
C GLY A 62 19.34 -29.03 29.90
N THR A 63 18.62 -29.06 31.03
CA THR A 63 19.00 -29.85 32.21
C THR A 63 17.97 -30.95 32.46
N PRO A 64 18.33 -32.23 32.26
CA PRO A 64 17.47 -33.35 32.62
C PRO A 64 17.34 -33.50 34.14
N VAL A 65 16.13 -33.77 34.62
CA VAL A 65 15.81 -33.97 36.03
C VAL A 65 15.16 -35.35 36.22
N PRO A 66 15.67 -36.19 37.13
CA PRO A 66 15.08 -37.50 37.39
C PRO A 66 13.72 -37.34 38.07
N LEU A 67 12.75 -38.17 37.64
CA LEU A 67 11.50 -38.34 38.34
C LEU A 67 11.72 -39.17 39.62
N PRO A 68 10.94 -38.91 40.68
CA PRO A 68 10.94 -39.75 41.87
C PRO A 68 10.58 -41.21 41.54
N ASP A 69 10.90 -42.13 42.43
CA ASP A 69 10.54 -43.55 42.34
C ASP A 69 11.07 -44.27 41.08
N GLY A 70 12.11 -43.74 40.44
CA GLY A 70 12.75 -44.37 39.28
C GLY A 70 11.90 -44.32 38.00
N LEU A 71 10.93 -43.41 37.92
CA LEU A 71 10.00 -43.28 36.79
C LEU A 71 10.62 -42.67 35.51
N GLY A 72 11.95 -42.49 35.48
CA GLY A 72 12.70 -41.96 34.36
C GLY A 72 13.20 -40.54 34.59
N THR A 73 13.42 -39.81 33.50
CA THR A 73 13.99 -38.46 33.51
C THR A 73 13.17 -37.58 32.58
N ILE A 74 12.98 -36.32 32.96
CA ILE A 74 12.32 -35.31 32.13
C ILE A 74 13.27 -34.14 31.87
N GLU A 75 13.17 -33.51 30.71
CA GLU A 75 13.99 -32.37 30.34
C GLU A 75 13.12 -31.31 29.67
N LEU A 76 13.36 -30.04 29.99
CA LEU A 76 12.84 -28.93 29.22
C LEU A 76 13.76 -28.68 28.03
N GLY A 77 13.27 -28.97 26.83
CA GLY A 77 14.04 -28.79 25.60
C GLY A 77 14.29 -27.31 25.25
N PRO A 78 15.03 -27.05 24.14
CA PRO A 78 15.25 -25.70 23.63
C PRO A 78 13.93 -24.97 23.34
N ILE A 79 13.88 -23.68 23.65
CA ILE A 79 12.70 -22.83 23.41
C ILE A 79 13.05 -21.84 22.28
N PRO A 80 12.89 -22.23 21.00
CA PRO A 80 13.24 -21.36 19.88
C PRO A 80 12.30 -20.16 19.82
N ARG A 81 12.86 -18.98 19.55
CA ARG A 81 12.07 -17.79 19.25
C ARG A 81 11.49 -17.93 17.85
N PHE A 82 10.17 -17.79 17.71
CA PHE A 82 9.52 -17.67 16.43
C PHE A 82 9.11 -16.21 16.19
N ALA A 83 9.17 -15.78 14.94
CA ALA A 83 8.64 -14.51 14.50
C ALA A 83 7.77 -14.76 13.26
N SER A 84 6.57 -14.18 13.25
CA SER A 84 5.71 -14.17 12.07
C SER A 84 6.03 -12.92 11.27
N LEU A 85 6.62 -13.09 10.09
CA LEU A 85 6.85 -12.01 9.13
C LEU A 85 5.77 -12.07 8.05
N GLU A 86 5.04 -10.97 7.88
CA GLU A 86 4.11 -10.79 6.78
C GLU A 86 4.74 -9.89 5.71
N ILE A 87 4.81 -10.38 4.48
CA ILE A 87 5.37 -9.64 3.34
C ILE A 87 4.20 -9.29 2.41
N ALA A 88 3.83 -8.01 2.37
CA ALA A 88 2.84 -7.52 1.42
C ALA A 88 3.54 -7.08 0.12
N ALA A 89 3.18 -7.71 -1.00
CA ALA A 89 3.64 -7.34 -2.34
C ALA A 89 2.43 -7.08 -3.23
N ASP A 90 2.23 -5.84 -3.67
CA ASP A 90 1.15 -5.46 -4.57
C ASP A 90 1.69 -5.17 -6.00
N PRO A 91 1.51 -6.09 -6.96
CA PRO A 91 1.96 -5.90 -8.33
C PRO A 91 1.20 -4.78 -9.07
N THR A 92 0.07 -4.32 -8.53
CA THR A 92 -0.80 -3.31 -9.17
C THR A 92 -0.46 -1.88 -8.77
N GLN A 93 0.39 -1.66 -7.77
CA GLN A 93 0.73 -0.33 -7.25
C GLN A 93 1.33 0.58 -8.33
N THR A 94 2.35 0.11 -9.05
CA THR A 94 3.02 0.87 -10.10
C THR A 94 2.11 1.21 -11.30
N PRO A 95 1.39 0.25 -11.92
CA PRO A 95 0.48 0.59 -13.02
C PRO A 95 -0.66 1.51 -12.58
N THR A 96 -1.15 1.38 -11.35
CA THR A 96 -2.19 2.28 -10.79
C THR A 96 -1.68 3.72 -10.67
N LEU A 97 -0.45 3.91 -10.17
CA LEU A 97 0.18 5.23 -10.10
C LEU A 97 0.31 5.87 -11.49
N ILE A 98 0.77 5.09 -12.48
CA ILE A 98 0.90 5.57 -13.87
C ILE A 98 -0.47 6.00 -14.41
N ALA A 99 -1.51 5.18 -14.20
CA ALA A 99 -2.86 5.50 -14.65
C ALA A 99 -3.41 6.77 -13.98
N ALA A 100 -3.20 6.94 -12.67
CA ALA A 100 -3.62 8.12 -11.93
C ALA A 100 -2.93 9.40 -12.45
N VAL A 101 -1.62 9.35 -12.66
CA VAL A 101 -0.85 10.48 -13.23
C VAL A 101 -1.31 10.80 -14.65
N ALA A 102 -1.53 9.78 -15.50
CA ALA A 102 -2.02 9.97 -16.86
C ALA A 102 -3.43 10.61 -16.88
N ALA A 103 -4.32 10.18 -15.98
CA ALA A 103 -5.66 10.75 -15.84
C ALA A 103 -5.61 12.23 -15.41
N MET A 104 -4.76 12.56 -14.42
CA MET A 104 -4.54 13.94 -13.99
C MET A 104 -3.98 14.81 -15.11
N ALA A 105 -3.00 14.31 -15.87
CA ALA A 105 -2.42 15.02 -17.00
C ALA A 105 -3.45 15.24 -18.12
N GLY A 106 -4.26 14.22 -18.43
CA GLY A 106 -5.34 14.32 -19.41
C GLY A 106 -6.40 15.34 -19.00
N LEU A 107 -6.79 15.34 -17.72
CA LEU A 107 -7.69 16.34 -17.16
C LEU A 107 -7.10 17.75 -17.26
N ALA A 108 -5.84 17.94 -16.84
CA ALA A 108 -5.16 19.23 -16.96
C ALA A 108 -5.13 19.71 -18.42
N LEU A 109 -4.76 18.84 -19.37
CA LEU A 109 -4.80 19.16 -20.80
C LEU A 109 -6.21 19.54 -21.27
N SER A 110 -7.25 18.84 -20.81
CA SER A 110 -8.63 19.16 -21.17
C SER A 110 -9.07 20.56 -20.70
N LEU A 111 -8.56 21.01 -19.56
CA LEU A 111 -8.89 22.32 -18.98
C LEU A 111 -8.06 23.44 -19.58
N PHE A 112 -6.77 23.20 -19.83
CA PHE A 112 -5.82 24.21 -20.28
C PHE A 112 -5.67 24.33 -21.81
N VAL A 113 -6.22 23.40 -22.59
CA VAL A 113 -6.25 23.49 -24.07
C VAL A 113 -7.59 24.04 -24.53
N PRO A 114 -7.72 25.36 -24.78
CA PRO A 114 -8.97 25.96 -25.19
C PRO A 114 -9.34 25.51 -26.61
N ARG A 115 -10.60 25.07 -26.77
CA ARG A 115 -11.16 24.73 -28.08
C ARG A 115 -11.69 25.99 -28.76
N ARG A 116 -10.85 26.62 -29.57
CA ARG A 116 -11.20 27.79 -30.42
C ARG A 116 -11.47 27.39 -31.86
N ARG A 117 -12.46 28.02 -32.48
CA ARG A 117 -12.76 27.93 -33.93
C ARG A 117 -12.54 29.30 -34.56
N LEU A 118 -11.90 29.32 -35.72
CA LEU A 118 -11.64 30.54 -36.49
C LEU A 118 -12.27 30.39 -37.87
N TRP A 119 -12.84 31.48 -38.38
CA TRP A 119 -13.41 31.54 -39.73
C TRP A 119 -12.82 32.72 -40.47
N VAL A 120 -12.62 32.54 -41.77
CA VAL A 120 -12.22 33.59 -42.70
C VAL A 120 -13.23 33.60 -43.82
N ARG A 121 -13.85 34.76 -44.07
CA ARG A 121 -14.79 34.98 -45.17
C ARG A 121 -14.17 35.96 -46.16
N THR A 122 -14.21 35.62 -47.43
CA THR A 122 -13.83 36.52 -48.52
C THR A 122 -15.08 37.29 -48.98
N ALA A 123 -14.95 38.60 -49.17
CA ALA A 123 -15.99 39.46 -49.72
C ALA A 123 -15.38 40.36 -50.81
N THR A 124 -16.17 40.78 -51.80
CA THR A 124 -15.73 41.72 -52.82
C THR A 124 -15.85 43.15 -52.29
N GLY A 125 -14.73 43.87 -52.28
CA GLY A 125 -14.66 45.28 -51.89
C GLY A 125 -15.21 46.19 -52.98
N ARG A 126 -15.74 47.35 -52.57
CA ARG A 126 -16.39 48.35 -53.44
C ARG A 126 -15.52 48.89 -54.59
N ARG A 127 -14.22 48.58 -54.61
CA ARG A 127 -13.25 48.99 -55.63
C ARG A 127 -12.63 47.82 -56.41
N GLY A 128 -13.26 46.64 -56.41
CA GLY A 128 -12.78 45.45 -57.13
C GLY A 128 -11.67 44.66 -56.42
N GLY A 129 -11.33 44.99 -55.17
CA GLY A 129 -10.40 44.23 -54.34
C GLY A 129 -11.07 43.13 -53.51
N THR A 130 -10.30 42.18 -52.99
CA THR A 130 -10.79 41.16 -52.04
C THR A 130 -10.69 41.69 -50.61
N VAL A 131 -11.80 41.69 -49.89
CA VAL A 131 -11.88 41.97 -48.45
C VAL A 131 -11.89 40.63 -47.71
N LEU A 132 -11.06 40.51 -46.67
CA LEU A 132 -11.04 39.36 -45.78
C LEU A 132 -11.66 39.75 -44.45
N GLU A 133 -12.71 39.04 -44.04
CA GLU A 133 -13.29 39.14 -42.72
C GLU A 133 -12.83 37.93 -41.89
N VAL A 134 -12.20 38.21 -40.74
CA VAL A 134 -11.70 37.17 -39.84
C VAL A 134 -12.52 37.23 -38.55
N ALA A 135 -13.06 36.09 -38.12
CA ALA A 135 -13.83 35.96 -36.89
C ALA A 135 -13.37 34.75 -36.07
N GLY A 136 -13.45 34.85 -34.75
CA GLY A 136 -13.14 33.77 -33.83
C GLY A 136 -14.26 33.52 -32.83
N LEU A 137 -14.45 32.24 -32.46
CA LEU A 137 -15.35 31.83 -31.38
C LEU A 137 -14.64 30.81 -30.49
N ALA A 138 -14.66 31.08 -29.19
CA ALA A 138 -14.26 30.12 -28.17
C ALA A 138 -15.49 29.64 -27.41
N ARG A 139 -15.44 28.40 -26.90
CA ARG A 139 -16.46 27.88 -25.98
C ARG A 139 -16.09 28.35 -24.57
N GLY A 140 -16.49 29.57 -24.22
CA GLY A 140 -16.14 30.25 -22.97
C GLY A 140 -15.34 31.53 -23.20
N ASP A 141 -14.88 32.14 -22.10
CA ASP A 141 -14.02 33.32 -22.14
C ASP A 141 -12.56 32.88 -22.35
N ASP A 142 -12.03 33.06 -23.57
CA ASP A 142 -10.64 32.77 -23.94
C ASP A 142 -9.89 34.09 -24.13
N PRO A 143 -9.03 34.50 -23.16
CA PRO A 143 -8.26 35.74 -23.25
C PRO A 143 -7.33 35.80 -24.47
N ARG A 144 -7.02 34.65 -25.08
CA ARG A 144 -6.16 34.56 -26.27
C ARG A 144 -6.93 34.62 -27.58
N LEU A 145 -8.26 34.66 -27.56
CA LEU A 145 -9.08 34.65 -28.79
C LEU A 145 -8.80 35.89 -29.66
N GLN A 146 -8.89 37.09 -29.08
CA GLN A 146 -8.68 38.33 -29.82
C GLN A 146 -7.25 38.46 -30.37
N PRO A 147 -6.18 38.25 -29.56
CA PRO A 147 -4.81 38.24 -30.09
C PRO A 147 -4.58 37.22 -31.22
N THR A 148 -5.24 36.06 -31.16
CA THR A 148 -5.15 35.03 -32.20
C THR A 148 -5.83 35.49 -33.50
N VAL A 149 -7.01 36.10 -33.41
CA VAL A 149 -7.72 36.68 -34.57
C VAL A 149 -6.89 37.78 -35.21
N ASP A 150 -6.32 38.69 -34.41
CA ASP A 150 -5.49 39.79 -34.89
C ASP A 150 -4.21 39.28 -35.57
N THR A 151 -3.57 38.27 -34.98
CA THR A 151 -2.39 37.62 -35.58
C THR A 151 -2.74 36.96 -36.92
N LEU A 152 -3.90 36.32 -37.01
CA LEU A 152 -4.37 35.71 -38.26
C LEU A 152 -4.67 36.77 -39.31
N ALA A 153 -5.35 37.87 -38.94
CA ALA A 153 -5.64 38.98 -39.82
C ALA A 153 -4.36 39.65 -40.35
N ALA A 154 -3.37 39.86 -39.49
CA ALA A 154 -2.06 40.40 -39.87
C ALA A 154 -1.34 39.48 -40.88
N ARG A 155 -1.35 38.16 -40.66
CA ARG A 155 -0.76 37.18 -41.60
C ARG A 155 -1.48 37.12 -42.94
N LEU A 156 -2.78 37.40 -42.96
CA LEU A 156 -3.59 37.39 -44.18
C LEU A 156 -3.55 38.72 -44.94
N THR A 157 -2.98 39.78 -44.37
CA THR A 157 -2.82 41.07 -45.03
C THR A 157 -1.59 41.00 -45.93
N PRO A 158 -1.73 41.03 -47.27
CA PRO A 158 -0.58 41.03 -48.17
C PRO A 158 0.21 42.33 -48.01
N THR A 159 1.55 42.23 -48.06
CA THR A 159 2.41 43.41 -48.19
C THR A 159 2.02 44.16 -49.46
N PRO A 160 1.74 45.48 -49.40
CA PRO A 160 1.33 46.23 -50.57
C PRO A 160 2.42 46.18 -51.65
N THR A 161 2.13 45.49 -52.75
CA THR A 161 2.90 45.60 -53.98
C THR A 161 2.67 47.02 -54.53
N PRO A 162 3.71 47.86 -54.70
CA PRO A 162 3.51 49.17 -55.28
C PRO A 162 2.87 49.01 -56.66
N LEU A 163 1.76 49.73 -56.88
CA LEU A 163 1.13 49.79 -58.19
C LEU A 163 2.18 50.25 -59.19
N ARG A 164 2.42 49.44 -60.23
CA ARG A 164 3.32 49.79 -61.34
C ARG A 164 2.74 51.05 -62.00
N GLY A 165 3.24 52.21 -61.55
CA GLY A 165 2.88 53.52 -62.09
C GLY A 165 3.23 53.57 -63.57
N GLY A 166 2.27 54.06 -64.36
CA GLY A 166 2.39 54.17 -65.81
C GLY A 166 3.31 55.32 -66.23
N SER A 167 4.00 55.04 -67.36
CA SER A 167 4.50 55.93 -68.41
C SER A 167 5.36 57.14 -68.03
N ASP A 168 6.66 57.02 -68.31
CA ASP A 168 7.50 58.09 -68.86
C ASP A 168 8.36 57.48 -69.98
N ASP A 169 7.73 57.16 -71.11
CA ASP A 169 8.45 56.96 -72.38
C ASP A 169 8.34 58.28 -73.17
N PRO A 170 9.46 58.96 -73.50
CA PRO A 170 9.42 60.13 -74.35
C PRO A 170 9.15 59.68 -75.80
N VAL A 171 8.19 60.34 -76.45
CA VAL A 171 7.89 60.14 -77.88
C VAL A 171 9.04 60.70 -78.73
N PRO A 172 9.70 59.90 -79.59
CA PRO A 172 10.47 60.42 -80.73
C PRO A 172 9.57 60.76 -81.93
#